data_AF-A0A5C7ZJ07-F1
#
_entry.id   AF-A0A5C7ZJ07-F1
#
_cell.length_a   1.000
_cell.length_b   1.000
_cell.length_c   1.000
_cell.angle_alpha   90.00
_cell.angle_beta   90.00
_cell.angle_gamma   90.00
#
_symmetry.space_group_name_H-M   'P 1'
#
loop_
_entity.id
_entity.type
_entity.pdbx_description
1 polymer ?
#
loop_
_entity_poly.entity_id
_entity_poly.type
_entity_poly.pdbx_seq_one_letter_code
_entity_poly.pdbx_strand_id
1 'polypeptide(L)'
;MNTPSTIDTSGPDNEKSVATVAEDFAELLRKQARHVIGKLPLLGAVSWLMMQQTATRHTLLSELEWRVMPALVLEQAKLYLRDDSPIAYVSWATLSEPVAQRYMAAPHQLTAADWKSGDQVWIIDLFVPFGGAQEVMNDLRTNVFPGRAIHQLHIGAEGRLLPMEWPAK
;
A
#
# COMPACT_ATOMS: atom_id res chain seq x y z
N MET A 1 13.74 -8.31 65.42
CA MET A 1 14.05 -7.76 64.08
C MET A 1 13.52 -8.75 63.07
N ASN A 2 12.36 -8.49 62.46
CA ASN A 2 11.82 -9.33 61.38
C ASN A 2 12.27 -8.74 60.04
N THR A 3 12.97 -9.54 59.23
CA THR A 3 13.24 -9.25 57.82
C THR A 3 12.00 -9.56 56.97
N PRO A 4 11.73 -8.80 55.89
CA PRO A 4 10.59 -9.08 55.01
C PRO A 4 10.88 -10.28 54.11
N SER A 5 9.90 -11.19 53.98
CA SER A 5 9.91 -12.26 52.98
C SER A 5 9.82 -11.65 51.58
N THR A 6 10.83 -11.89 50.76
CA THR A 6 10.80 -11.65 49.31
C THR A 6 9.74 -12.54 48.66
N ILE A 7 8.76 -11.92 48.01
CA ILE A 7 7.79 -12.62 47.17
C ILE A 7 8.55 -13.15 45.94
N ASP A 8 8.67 -14.47 45.85
CA ASP A 8 9.22 -15.17 44.69
C ASP A 8 8.18 -15.12 43.55
N THR A 9 8.40 -14.24 42.59
CA THR A 9 7.57 -14.13 41.37
C THR A 9 8.04 -15.05 40.24
N SER A 10 9.05 -15.90 40.47
CA SER A 10 9.61 -16.84 39.47
C SER A 10 8.97 -18.23 39.58
N GLY A 11 7.64 -18.30 39.53
CA GLY A 11 6.92 -19.57 39.42
C GLY A 11 6.91 -20.13 37.98
N PRO A 12 6.78 -21.47 37.81
CA PRO A 12 6.78 -22.15 36.50
C PRO A 12 5.63 -21.70 35.56
N ASP A 13 4.60 -21.05 36.10
CA ASP A 13 3.51 -20.46 35.32
C ASP A 13 3.95 -19.20 34.55
N ASN A 14 4.92 -18.44 35.07
CA ASN A 14 5.45 -17.25 34.41
C ASN A 14 6.36 -17.64 33.22
N GLU A 15 7.17 -18.69 33.37
CA GLU A 15 8.01 -19.22 32.28
C GLU A 15 7.17 -19.78 31.13
N LYS A 16 6.09 -20.52 31.44
CA LYS A 16 5.14 -21.02 30.42
C LYS A 16 4.44 -19.87 29.70
N SER A 17 3.98 -18.84 30.44
CA SER A 17 3.35 -17.66 29.84
C SER A 17 4.29 -16.90 28.89
N VAL A 18 5.55 -16.72 29.27
CA VAL A 18 6.56 -16.06 28.41
C VAL A 18 6.88 -16.88 27.17
N ALA A 19 6.97 -18.21 27.30
CA ALA A 19 7.18 -19.11 26.17
C ALA A 19 6.02 -19.05 25.17
N THR A 20 4.77 -19.06 25.64
CA THR A 20 3.58 -18.94 24.78
C THR A 20 3.53 -17.60 24.04
N VAL A 21 3.85 -16.48 24.71
CA VAL A 21 3.92 -15.16 24.04
C VAL A 21 5.01 -15.12 22.96
N ALA A 22 6.17 -15.73 23.22
CA ALA A 22 7.26 -15.81 22.24
C ALA A 22 6.86 -16.67 21.02
N GLU A 23 6.14 -17.78 21.24
CA GLU A 23 5.62 -18.64 20.17
C GLU A 23 4.57 -17.93 19.32
N ASP A 24 3.60 -17.25 19.95
CA ASP A 24 2.57 -16.45 19.27
C ASP A 24 3.20 -15.34 18.42
N PHE A 25 4.21 -14.66 18.97
CA PHE A 25 4.94 -13.62 18.26
C PHE A 25 5.71 -14.19 17.06
N ALA A 26 6.39 -15.32 17.24
CA ALA A 26 7.09 -16.00 16.15
C ALA A 26 6.12 -16.47 15.05
N GLU A 27 4.93 -16.95 15.42
CA GLU A 27 3.89 -17.32 14.46
C GLU A 27 3.37 -16.11 13.69
N LEU A 28 3.13 -14.98 14.37
CA LEU A 28 2.73 -13.72 13.75
C LEU A 28 3.76 -13.25 12.73
N LEU A 29 5.05 -13.24 13.10
CA LEU A 29 6.14 -12.87 12.19
C LEU A 29 6.19 -13.78 10.96
N ARG A 30 6.02 -15.10 11.13
CA ARG A 30 5.97 -16.04 10.01
C ARG A 30 4.76 -15.80 9.11
N LYS A 31 3.59 -15.52 9.68
CA LYS A 31 2.37 -15.18 8.92
C LYS A 31 2.57 -13.90 8.12
N GLN A 32 3.10 -12.85 8.74
CA GLN A 32 3.39 -11.58 8.06
C GLN A 32 4.44 -11.77 6.95
N ALA A 33 5.53 -12.49 7.22
CA ALA A 33 6.56 -12.78 6.22
C ALA A 33 5.99 -13.55 5.02
N ARG A 34 5.18 -14.59 5.26
CA ARG A 34 4.51 -15.34 4.17
C ARG A 34 3.57 -14.46 3.36
N HIS A 35 2.82 -13.57 4.02
CA HIS A 35 1.95 -12.63 3.34
C HIS A 35 2.73 -11.71 2.40
N VAL A 36 3.83 -11.13 2.89
CA VAL A 36 4.72 -10.26 2.07
C VAL A 36 5.34 -11.05 0.92
N ILE A 37 5.93 -12.22 1.20
CA ILE A 37 6.56 -13.08 0.18
C ILE A 37 5.55 -13.48 -0.90
N GLY A 38 4.31 -13.76 -0.51
CA GLY A 38 3.23 -14.12 -1.44
C GLY A 38 2.87 -12.99 -2.42
N LYS A 39 3.19 -11.73 -2.12
CA LYS A 39 2.96 -10.59 -3.03
C LYS A 39 4.12 -10.36 -4.00
N LEU A 40 5.32 -10.90 -3.74
CA LEU A 40 6.51 -10.69 -4.58
C LEU A 40 6.32 -11.02 -6.07
N PRO A 41 5.59 -12.09 -6.47
CA PRO A 41 5.37 -12.37 -7.89
C PRO A 41 4.66 -11.23 -8.64
N LEU A 42 3.81 -10.46 -7.96
CA LEU A 42 3.11 -9.33 -8.56
C LEU A 42 4.06 -8.19 -8.95
N LEU A 43 5.23 -8.08 -8.30
CA LEU A 43 6.26 -7.11 -8.70
C LEU A 43 6.73 -7.33 -10.13
N GLY A 44 6.76 -8.57 -10.63
CA GLY A 44 7.12 -8.86 -12.02
C GLY A 44 6.14 -8.24 -13.01
N ALA A 45 4.83 -8.44 -12.79
CA ALA A 45 3.79 -7.87 -13.64
C ALA A 45 3.76 -6.34 -13.58
N VAL A 46 3.90 -5.77 -12.37
CA VAL A 46 3.91 -4.31 -12.18
C VAL A 46 5.15 -3.68 -12.82
N SER A 47 6.33 -4.26 -12.61
CA SER A 47 7.58 -3.76 -13.22
C SER A 47 7.52 -3.84 -14.74
N TRP A 48 6.94 -4.90 -15.30
CA TRP A 48 6.75 -5.00 -16.74
C TRP A 48 5.85 -3.87 -17.27
N LEU A 49 4.70 -3.59 -16.63
CA LEU A 49 3.85 -2.46 -17.01
C LEU A 49 4.59 -1.12 -16.91
N MET A 50 5.41 -0.94 -15.87
CA MET A 50 6.24 0.26 -15.71
C MET A 50 7.25 0.43 -16.84
N MET A 51 7.87 -0.66 -17.32
CA MET A 51 8.80 -0.66 -18.46
C MET A 51 8.13 -0.23 -19.77
N GLN A 52 6.83 -0.50 -19.93
CA GLN A 52 6.06 -0.12 -21.11
C GLN A 52 5.58 1.35 -21.11
N GLN A 53 5.66 2.04 -19.96
CA GLN A 53 5.21 3.43 -19.82
C GLN A 53 6.40 4.38 -19.71
N THR A 54 6.53 5.34 -20.64
CA THR A 54 7.71 6.23 -20.74
C THR A 54 8.04 6.97 -19.45
N ALA A 55 7.03 7.36 -18.66
CA ALA A 55 7.21 8.08 -17.40
C ALA A 55 7.82 7.23 -16.27
N THR A 56 7.73 5.90 -16.35
CA THR A 56 8.12 4.96 -15.27
C THR A 56 9.18 3.94 -15.68
N ARG A 57 9.53 3.87 -16.97
CA ARG A 57 10.48 2.88 -17.51
C ARG A 57 11.90 2.99 -16.95
N HIS A 58 12.24 4.11 -16.31
CA HIS A 58 13.54 4.37 -15.70
C HIS A 58 13.49 4.41 -14.16
N THR A 59 12.37 4.01 -13.56
CA THR A 59 12.25 3.85 -12.11
C THR A 59 13.25 2.81 -11.61
N LEU A 60 13.97 3.13 -10.55
CA LEU A 60 14.91 2.21 -9.92
C LEU A 60 14.14 1.03 -9.30
N LEU A 61 14.68 -0.18 -9.43
CA LEU A 61 14.06 -1.39 -8.87
C LEU A 61 13.81 -1.25 -7.35
N SER A 62 14.73 -0.60 -6.63
CA SER A 62 14.60 -0.34 -5.19
C SER A 62 13.39 0.53 -4.84
N GLU A 63 12.87 1.34 -5.76
CA GLU A 63 11.68 2.17 -5.48
C GLU A 63 10.40 1.34 -5.34
N LEU A 64 10.36 0.13 -5.91
CA LEU A 64 9.20 -0.76 -5.76
C LEU A 64 8.92 -1.10 -4.28
N GLU A 65 9.95 -1.10 -3.43
CA GLU A 65 9.82 -1.39 -2.00
C GLU A 65 8.90 -0.38 -1.28
N TRP A 66 9.03 0.92 -1.58
CA TRP A 66 8.22 1.95 -0.94
C TRP A 66 6.99 2.34 -1.78
N ARG A 67 7.05 2.16 -3.10
CA ARG A 67 6.01 2.59 -4.04
C ARG A 67 4.93 1.53 -4.26
N VAL A 68 5.32 0.26 -4.40
CA VAL A 68 4.42 -0.82 -4.84
C VAL A 68 4.12 -1.80 -3.72
N MET A 69 5.13 -2.22 -2.96
CA MET A 69 4.96 -3.23 -1.92
C MET A 69 3.91 -2.87 -0.85
N PRO A 70 3.83 -1.61 -0.34
CA PRO A 70 2.81 -1.30 0.67
C PRO A 70 1.40 -1.46 0.09
N ALA A 71 1.17 -1.05 -1.16
CA ALA A 71 -0.12 -1.24 -1.85
C ALA A 71 -0.50 -2.72 -1.91
N LEU A 72 0.43 -3.58 -2.35
CA LEU A 72 0.18 -5.01 -2.53
C LEU A 72 -0.08 -5.72 -1.20
N VAL A 73 0.71 -5.40 -0.19
CA VAL A 73 0.59 -5.97 1.16
C VAL A 73 -0.71 -5.54 1.82
N LEU A 74 -1.12 -4.29 1.61
CA LEU A 74 -2.34 -3.72 2.19
C LEU A 74 -3.61 -4.04 1.39
N GLU A 75 -3.47 -4.71 0.25
CA GLU A 75 -4.54 -5.01 -0.73
C GLU A 75 -5.21 -3.76 -1.27
N GLN A 76 -4.40 -2.70 -1.43
CA GLN A 76 -4.80 -1.42 -1.97
C GLN A 76 -4.26 -1.21 -3.39
N ALA A 77 -4.36 -2.26 -4.18
CA ALA A 77 -3.99 -2.24 -5.58
C ALA A 77 -4.84 -3.23 -6.37
N LYS A 78 -4.99 -2.96 -7.67
CA LYS A 78 -5.65 -3.85 -8.61
C LYS A 78 -4.81 -3.98 -9.87
N LEU A 79 -4.53 -5.22 -10.25
CA LEU A 79 -3.90 -5.60 -11.51
C LEU A 79 -4.99 -6.09 -12.46
N TYR A 80 -5.02 -5.55 -13.67
CA TYR A 80 -5.95 -5.95 -14.73
C TYR A 80 -5.21 -6.82 -15.73
N LEU A 81 -5.80 -7.97 -16.05
CA LEU A 81 -5.27 -8.93 -17.01
C LEU A 81 -6.19 -9.03 -18.24
N ARG A 82 -5.61 -9.32 -19.40
CA ARG A 82 -6.30 -9.77 -20.60
C ARG A 82 -5.52 -10.93 -21.18
N ASP A 83 -6.17 -12.08 -21.36
CA ASP A 83 -5.53 -13.30 -21.86
C ASP A 83 -4.22 -13.60 -21.10
N ASP A 84 -4.30 -13.59 -19.76
CA ASP A 84 -3.19 -13.73 -18.81
C ASP A 84 -2.07 -12.67 -18.86
N SER A 85 -2.17 -11.70 -19.77
CA SER A 85 -1.21 -10.61 -19.90
C SER A 85 -1.63 -9.39 -19.07
N PRO A 86 -0.74 -8.79 -18.26
CA PRO A 86 -1.05 -7.57 -17.52
C PRO A 86 -1.27 -6.41 -18.49
N ILE A 87 -2.38 -5.68 -18.33
CA ILE A 87 -2.75 -4.56 -19.20
C ILE A 87 -2.83 -3.22 -18.45
N ALA A 88 -3.12 -3.26 -17.15
CA ALA A 88 -3.15 -2.07 -16.32
C ALA A 88 -2.89 -2.42 -14.85
N TYR A 89 -2.35 -1.46 -14.11
CA TYR A 89 -2.20 -1.52 -12.66
C TYR A 89 -2.63 -0.19 -12.06
N VAL A 90 -3.31 -0.26 -10.92
CA VAL A 90 -3.62 0.91 -10.11
C VAL A 90 -3.39 0.62 -8.64
N SER A 91 -2.83 1.57 -7.91
CA SER A 91 -2.72 1.55 -6.45
C SER A 91 -3.41 2.75 -5.85
N TRP A 92 -3.88 2.58 -4.61
CA TRP A 92 -4.49 3.67 -3.85
C TRP A 92 -4.03 3.67 -2.41
N ALA A 93 -4.16 4.82 -1.76
CA ALA A 93 -4.05 5.00 -0.33
C ALA A 93 -5.35 5.59 0.22
N THR A 94 -5.66 5.29 1.49
CA THR A 94 -6.71 6.01 2.23
C THR A 94 -6.03 6.93 3.23
N LEU A 95 -5.98 8.22 2.88
CA LEU A 95 -5.19 9.23 3.58
C LEU A 95 -6.04 10.02 4.56
N SER A 96 -5.44 10.42 5.69
CA SER A 96 -5.97 11.51 6.49
C SER A 96 -5.69 12.86 5.82
N GLU A 97 -6.45 13.89 6.18
CA GLU A 97 -6.26 15.25 5.66
C GLU A 97 -4.80 15.75 5.79
N PRO A 98 -4.11 15.64 6.94
CA PRO A 98 -2.72 16.11 7.05
C PRO A 98 -1.75 15.35 6.14
N VAL A 99 -1.99 14.05 5.94
CA VAL A 99 -1.16 13.21 5.07
C VAL A 99 -1.42 13.51 3.60
N ALA A 100 -2.67 13.73 3.20
CA ALA A 100 -3.06 14.15 1.86
C ALA A 100 -2.41 15.50 1.49
N GLN A 101 -2.51 16.50 2.36
CA GLN A 101 -1.87 17.81 2.17
C GLN A 101 -0.36 17.69 1.99
N ARG A 102 0.30 16.83 2.79
CA ARG A 102 1.74 16.57 2.63
C ARG A 102 2.05 15.87 1.32
N TYR A 103 1.25 14.87 0.92
CA TYR A 103 1.44 14.10 -0.31
C TYR A 103 1.30 14.96 -1.57
N MET A 104 0.44 16.00 -1.54
CA MET A 104 0.29 16.96 -2.64
C MET A 104 1.54 17.82 -2.88
N ALA A 105 2.48 17.87 -1.93
CA ALA A 105 3.75 18.56 -2.09
C ALA A 105 4.87 17.57 -2.47
N ALA A 106 5.84 18.04 -3.26
CA ALA A 106 7.03 17.24 -3.58
C ALA A 106 7.74 16.80 -2.28
N PRO A 107 8.22 15.55 -2.18
CA PRO A 107 8.47 14.61 -3.28
C PRO A 107 7.30 13.67 -3.64
N HIS A 108 6.08 13.88 -3.13
CA HIS A 108 4.92 13.01 -3.39
C HIS A 108 5.14 11.56 -2.96
N GLN A 109 5.78 11.35 -1.81
CA GLN A 109 6.08 10.03 -1.27
C GLN A 109 5.25 9.75 -0.01
N LEU A 110 4.85 8.49 0.13
CA LEU A 110 4.17 7.97 1.31
C LEU A 110 5.12 7.04 2.08
N THR A 111 5.11 7.16 3.40
CA THR A 111 5.65 6.14 4.31
C THR A 111 4.67 4.98 4.43
N ALA A 112 5.10 3.82 4.91
CA ALA A 112 4.22 2.66 5.08
C ALA A 112 2.98 2.94 5.95
N ALA A 113 3.11 3.78 6.98
CA ALA A 113 2.00 4.13 7.87
C ALA A 113 0.97 5.06 7.21
N ASP A 114 1.35 5.79 6.16
CA ASP A 114 0.47 6.76 5.51
C ASP A 114 -0.64 6.10 4.69
N TRP A 115 -0.39 4.93 4.13
CA TRP A 115 -1.27 4.24 3.18
C TRP A 115 -2.68 3.94 3.69
N LYS A 116 -2.84 3.84 5.03
CA LYS A 116 -4.11 3.61 5.75
C LYS A 116 -4.32 4.64 6.87
N SER A 117 -3.91 5.88 6.65
CA SER A 117 -3.95 6.93 7.69
C SER A 117 -5.32 7.59 7.88
N GLY A 118 -6.27 7.41 6.94
CA GLY A 118 -7.61 8.01 7.04
C GLY A 118 -8.55 7.51 5.94
N ASP A 119 -9.50 8.37 5.53
CA ASP A 119 -10.64 7.99 4.69
C ASP A 119 -10.64 8.60 3.28
N GLN A 120 -9.72 9.51 2.95
CA GLN A 120 -9.64 10.07 1.60
C GLN A 120 -8.97 9.08 0.65
N VAL A 121 -9.68 8.64 -0.38
CA VAL A 121 -9.10 7.77 -1.41
C VAL A 121 -8.21 8.59 -2.33
N TRP A 122 -6.93 8.21 -2.42
CA TRP A 122 -5.95 8.82 -3.32
C TRP A 122 -5.34 7.76 -4.23
N ILE A 123 -5.38 7.98 -5.54
CA ILE A 123 -4.63 7.18 -6.50
C ILE A 123 -3.15 7.54 -6.38
N ILE A 124 -2.32 6.54 -6.12
CA ILE A 124 -0.87 6.71 -5.94
C ILE A 124 -0.14 6.40 -7.23
N ASP A 125 -0.47 5.27 -7.86
CA ASP A 125 0.05 4.87 -9.15
C ASP A 125 -1.05 4.44 -10.10
N LEU A 126 -0.90 4.82 -11.36
CA LEU A 126 -1.71 4.35 -12.48
C LEU A 126 -0.78 4.02 -13.64
N PHE A 127 -0.63 2.73 -13.94
CA PHE A 127 0.17 2.24 -15.06
C PHE A 127 -0.78 1.68 -16.11
N VAL A 128 -0.90 2.39 -17.22
CA VAL A 128 -1.85 2.14 -18.32
C VAL A 128 -1.14 2.33 -19.66
N PRO A 129 -0.05 1.57 -19.93
CA PRO A 129 0.82 1.79 -21.08
C PRO A 129 0.12 1.64 -22.44
N PHE A 130 -1.03 0.96 -22.47
CA PHE A 130 -1.83 0.72 -23.67
C PHE A 130 -3.12 1.55 -23.71
N GLY A 131 -3.22 2.60 -22.86
CA GLY A 131 -4.46 3.32 -22.62
C GLY A 131 -5.37 2.60 -21.60
N GLY A 132 -6.64 2.98 -21.53
CA GLY A 132 -7.60 2.37 -20.61
C GLY A 132 -7.76 3.08 -19.25
N ALA A 133 -7.17 4.28 -19.09
CA ALA A 133 -7.23 5.03 -17.84
C ALA A 133 -8.67 5.31 -17.39
N GLN A 134 -9.54 5.65 -18.34
CA GLN A 134 -10.94 5.99 -18.05
C GLN A 134 -11.73 4.77 -17.58
N GLU A 135 -11.48 3.62 -18.17
CA GLU A 135 -12.08 2.33 -17.83
C GLU A 135 -11.65 1.89 -16.44
N VAL A 136 -10.35 2.00 -16.12
CA VAL A 136 -9.82 1.73 -14.77
C VAL A 136 -10.47 2.66 -13.75
N MET A 137 -10.51 3.97 -14.01
CA MET A 137 -11.15 4.90 -13.08
C MET A 137 -12.65 4.65 -12.93
N ASN A 138 -13.35 4.23 -13.99
CA ASN A 138 -14.77 3.93 -13.92
C ASN A 138 -15.04 2.63 -13.14
N ASP A 139 -14.18 1.61 -13.28
CA ASP A 139 -14.21 0.40 -12.44
C ASP A 139 -13.98 0.77 -10.96
N LEU A 140 -12.96 1.58 -10.66
CA LEU A 140 -12.71 2.00 -9.28
C LEU A 140 -13.92 2.72 -8.68
N ARG A 141 -14.51 3.66 -9.40
CA ARG A 141 -15.68 4.43 -8.93
C ARG A 141 -16.96 3.60 -8.80
N THR A 142 -17.09 2.51 -9.55
CA THR A 142 -18.32 1.70 -9.58
C THR A 142 -18.23 0.48 -8.66
N ASN A 143 -17.07 -0.17 -8.63
CA ASN A 143 -16.90 -1.51 -8.04
C ASN A 143 -16.03 -1.51 -6.78
N VAL A 144 -15.05 -0.60 -6.66
CA VAL A 144 -14.12 -0.56 -5.52
C VAL A 144 -14.54 0.50 -4.50
N PHE A 145 -14.97 1.66 -4.98
CA PHE A 145 -15.32 2.84 -4.19
C PHE A 145 -16.69 3.42 -4.56
N PRO A 146 -17.76 2.61 -4.60
CA PRO A 146 -19.10 3.13 -4.89
C PRO A 146 -19.47 4.24 -3.88
N GLY A 147 -19.99 5.37 -4.37
CA GLY A 147 -20.40 6.49 -3.54
C GLY A 147 -19.26 7.28 -2.86
N ARG A 148 -17.99 7.05 -3.21
CA ARG A 148 -16.85 7.80 -2.64
C ARG A 148 -16.13 8.61 -3.71
N ALA A 149 -15.66 9.81 -3.32
CA ALA A 149 -14.76 10.60 -4.15
C ALA A 149 -13.36 9.97 -4.19
N ILE A 150 -12.68 10.14 -5.32
CA ILE A 150 -11.30 9.67 -5.55
C ILE A 150 -10.43 10.86 -5.92
N HIS A 151 -9.30 11.02 -5.26
CA HIS A 151 -8.33 12.06 -5.54
C HIS A 151 -7.16 11.50 -6.34
N GLN A 152 -6.54 12.32 -7.17
CA GLN A 152 -5.39 11.92 -7.99
C GLN A 152 -4.49 13.11 -8.26
N LEU A 153 -3.17 12.88 -8.29
CA LEU A 153 -2.23 13.85 -8.86
C LEU A 153 -2.12 13.63 -10.38
N HIS A 154 -2.27 14.68 -11.16
CA HIS A 154 -2.09 14.66 -12.63
C HIS A 154 -1.06 15.71 -13.07
N ILE A 155 -0.45 15.50 -14.22
CA ILE A 155 0.49 16.45 -14.80
C ILE A 155 -0.30 17.60 -15.44
N GLY A 156 -0.17 18.80 -14.90
CA GLY A 156 -0.74 20.03 -15.45
C GLY A 156 0.06 20.58 -16.64
N ALA A 157 -0.43 21.67 -17.24
CA ALA A 157 0.14 22.27 -18.45
C ALA A 157 1.63 22.67 -18.33
N GLU A 158 2.09 23.02 -17.12
CA GLU A 158 3.47 23.40 -16.83
C GLU A 158 4.35 22.23 -16.38
N GLY A 159 3.88 20.98 -16.52
CA GLY A 159 4.61 19.78 -16.06
C GLY A 159 4.57 19.55 -14.54
N ARG A 160 3.90 20.42 -13.78
CA ARG A 160 3.69 20.27 -12.34
C ARG A 160 2.57 19.29 -12.03
N LEU A 161 2.73 18.48 -10.98
CA LEU A 161 1.67 17.65 -10.44
C LEU A 161 0.62 18.50 -9.70
N LEU A 162 -0.64 18.37 -10.09
CA LEU A 162 -1.78 19.07 -9.52
C LEU A 162 -2.82 18.07 -9.03
N PRO A 163 -3.49 18.35 -7.89
CA PRO A 163 -4.60 17.54 -7.41
C PRO A 163 -5.80 17.66 -8.36
N MET A 164 -6.52 16.56 -8.50
CA MET A 164 -7.82 16.45 -9.15
C MET A 164 -8.72 15.58 -8.29
N GLU A 165 -10.00 15.91 -8.26
CA GLU A 165 -11.04 15.10 -7.63
C GLU A 165 -11.96 14.50 -8.70
N TRP A 166 -12.22 13.22 -8.56
CA TRP A 166 -13.29 12.50 -9.23
C TRP A 166 -14.45 12.37 -8.24
N PRO A 167 -15.60 13.00 -8.49
CA PRO A 167 -16.70 13.01 -7.53
C PRO A 167 -17.28 11.61 -7.32
N ALA A 168 -17.95 11.40 -6.19
CA ALA A 168 -18.72 10.19 -5.94
C ALA A 168 -19.71 9.94 -7.09
N LYS A 169 -19.84 8.66 -7.49
CA LYS A 169 -20.78 8.21 -8.52
C LYS A 169 -22.00 7.58 -7.88
#